data_AF-A0A0C3EU38-F1
#
_entry.id   AF-A0A0C3EU38-F1
#
_cell.length_a   1.000
_cell.length_b   1.000
_cell.length_c   1.000
_cell.angle_alpha   90.00
_cell.angle_beta   90.00
_cell.angle_gamma   90.00
#
_symmetry.space_group_name_H-M   'P 1'
#
loop_
_entity.id
_entity.type
_entity.pdbx_description
1 polymer ?
#
loop_
_entity_poly.entity_id
_entity_poly.type
_entity_poly.pdbx_seq_one_letter_code
_entity_poly.pdbx_strand_id
1 'polypeptide(L)'
;MDWISDESNDRKRVLWLNGLAGSGKSTLSTTIALMMRDLHLLGAFFFFDCDVPEKNAQTLIRTLAYQLAVFDVSIGAEISQIVENIPWIAEMPLAFQFTILLSAQALEAVEWSGGPVVMVIDSLDECGSKTDCEVLMQALSKGFSNLPSFM
;
A
#
# COMPACT_ATOMS: atom_id res chain seq x y z
N MET A 1 12.91 -6.98 11.99
CA MET A 1 13.32 -6.90 10.58
C MET A 1 13.20 -8.25 9.89
N ASP A 2 13.31 -9.34 10.65
CA ASP A 2 13.21 -10.73 10.18
C ASP A 2 12.01 -11.03 9.27
N TRP A 3 10.89 -10.32 9.46
CA TRP A 3 9.72 -10.39 8.57
C TRP A 3 10.03 -9.92 7.13
N ILE A 4 10.75 -8.80 6.96
CA ILE A 4 11.03 -8.18 5.65
C ILE A 4 12.15 -8.93 4.93
N SER A 5 13.09 -9.48 5.69
CA SER A 5 14.26 -10.21 5.17
C SER A 5 14.01 -11.71 4.99
N ASP A 6 12.78 -12.19 5.16
CA ASP A 6 12.43 -13.60 4.94
C ASP A 6 12.30 -13.90 3.45
N GLU A 7 13.31 -14.57 2.89
CA GLU A 7 13.35 -15.02 1.49
C GLU A 7 12.68 -16.37 1.27
N SER A 8 12.07 -16.98 2.30
CA SER A 8 11.38 -18.26 2.15
C SER A 8 10.09 -18.13 1.31
N ASN A 9 9.70 -19.25 0.68
CA ASN A 9 8.45 -19.31 -0.10
C ASN A 9 7.19 -19.03 0.74
N ASP A 10 7.27 -19.20 2.07
CA ASP A 10 6.17 -18.98 3.02
C ASP A 10 6.24 -17.60 3.71
N ARG A 11 7.04 -16.67 3.18
CA ARG A 11 7.21 -15.34 3.79
C ARG A 11 5.86 -14.64 3.98
N LYS A 12 5.66 -14.08 5.17
CA LYS A 12 4.46 -13.26 5.45
C LYS A 12 4.63 -11.91 4.78
N ARG A 13 3.72 -11.55 3.87
CA ARG A 13 3.75 -10.24 3.17
C ARG A 13 3.14 -9.09 3.95
N VAL A 14 2.42 -9.39 5.03
CA VAL A 14 1.71 -8.39 5.84
C VAL A 14 2.13 -8.50 7.30
N LEU A 15 2.59 -7.38 7.86
CA LEU A 15 2.75 -7.20 9.30
C LEU A 15 1.60 -6.35 9.84
N TRP A 16 0.79 -6.93 10.71
CA TRP A 16 -0.30 -6.21 11.38
C TRP A 16 0.12 -5.75 12.78
N LEU A 17 0.23 -4.44 12.98
CA LEU A 17 0.55 -3.84 14.29
C LEU A 17 -0.73 -3.47 15.03
N ASN A 18 -1.12 -4.28 16.02
CA ASN A 18 -2.28 -4.02 16.88
C ASN A 18 -1.83 -3.74 18.33
N GLY A 19 -2.50 -2.82 19.00
CA GLY A 19 -2.19 -2.42 20.37
C GLY A 19 -3.08 -1.27 20.86
N LEU A 20 -3.05 -1.02 22.17
CA LEU A 20 -3.86 0.02 22.81
C LEU A 20 -3.53 1.42 22.27
N ALA A 21 -4.48 2.35 22.36
CA ALA A 21 -4.22 3.76 22.07
C ALA A 21 -3.06 4.28 22.94
N GLY A 22 -2.16 5.07 22.35
CA GLY A 22 -0.97 5.59 23.03
C GLY A 22 0.18 4.59 23.20
N SER A 23 0.09 3.35 22.70
CA SER A 23 1.18 2.37 22.80
C SER A 23 2.37 2.60 21.85
N GLY A 24 2.42 3.74 21.17
CA GLY A 24 3.51 4.08 20.23
C GLY A 24 3.45 3.37 18.87
N LYS A 25 2.30 2.83 18.45
CA LYS A 25 2.15 2.16 17.13
C LYS A 25 2.56 3.08 15.98
N SER A 26 2.07 4.32 15.98
CA SER A 26 2.40 5.30 14.94
C SER A 26 3.86 5.73 14.98
N THR A 27 4.46 5.74 16.17
CA THR A 27 5.91 5.95 16.31
C THR A 27 6.69 4.79 15.68
N LEU A 28 6.25 3.55 15.90
CA LEU A 28 6.88 2.36 15.34
C LEU A 28 6.68 2.26 13.81
N SER A 29 5.48 2.48 13.28
CA SER A 29 5.20 2.51 11.84
C SER A 29 6.06 3.58 11.15
N THR A 30 6.15 4.79 11.72
CA THR A 30 6.98 5.87 11.21
C THR A 30 8.46 5.50 11.26
N THR A 31 8.92 4.87 12.35
CA THR A 31 10.31 4.41 12.47
C THR A 31 10.64 3.37 11.39
N ILE A 32 9.75 2.40 11.17
CA ILE A 32 9.90 1.40 10.11
C ILE A 32 9.94 2.07 8.74
N ALA A 33 9.04 3.02 8.46
CA ALA A 33 9.00 3.74 7.20
C ALA A 33 10.32 4.51 6.96
N LEU A 34 10.83 5.22 7.97
CA LEU A 34 12.12 5.93 7.88
C LEU A 34 13.28 4.97 7.59
N MET A 35 13.33 3.83 8.28
CA MET A 35 14.37 2.81 8.03
C MET A 35 14.29 2.25 6.61
N MET A 36 13.09 1.93 6.11
CA MET A 36 12.90 1.44 4.75
C MET A 36 13.24 2.49 3.70
N ARG A 37 12.94 3.77 3.96
CA ARG A 37 13.29 4.88 3.07
C ARG A 37 14.80 5.02 2.94
N ASP A 38 15.52 4.93 4.05
CA ASP A 38 16.99 5.03 4.06
C ASP A 38 17.66 3.84 3.34
N LEU A 39 16.96 2.70 3.23
CA LEU A 39 17.35 1.53 2.43
C LEU A 39 16.84 1.58 0.97
N HIS A 40 16.10 2.62 0.58
CA HIS A 40 15.41 2.72 -0.71
C HIS A 40 14.41 1.58 -0.99
N LEU A 41 13.77 1.10 0.08
CA LEU A 41 12.74 0.06 0.04
C LEU A 41 11.34 0.57 0.38
N LEU A 42 11.20 1.83 0.83
CA LEU A 42 9.88 2.42 1.11
C LEU A 42 9.20 2.86 -0.19
N GLY A 43 8.29 2.02 -0.69
CA GLY A 43 7.50 2.34 -1.89
C GLY A 43 6.36 3.31 -1.61
N ALA A 44 5.72 3.18 -0.44
CA ALA A 44 4.63 4.07 -0.06
C ALA A 44 4.48 4.21 1.45
N PHE A 45 4.05 5.39 1.90
CA PHE A 45 3.61 5.64 3.26
C PHE A 45 2.32 6.47 3.26
N PHE A 46 1.29 5.92 3.88
CA PHE A 46 0.01 6.58 4.08
C PHE A 46 -0.39 6.50 5.54
N PHE A 47 -0.94 7.60 6.06
CA PHE A 47 -1.57 7.62 7.37
C PHE A 47 -2.97 8.20 7.23
N PHE A 48 -3.93 7.58 7.90
CA PHE A 48 -5.26 8.14 8.03
C PHE A 48 -5.25 9.28 9.04
N ASP A 49 -6.13 10.25 8.81
CA ASP A 49 -6.25 11.44 9.63
C ASP A 49 -7.67 11.99 9.44
N CYS A 50 -8.50 11.89 10.47
CA CYS A 50 -9.89 12.32 10.41
C CYS A 50 -10.04 13.83 10.17
N ASP A 51 -9.00 14.62 10.49
CA ASP A 51 -9.02 16.08 10.33
C ASP A 51 -8.59 16.51 8.92
N VAL A 52 -8.08 15.60 8.09
CA VAL A 52 -7.61 15.87 6.73
C VAL A 52 -8.48 15.14 5.71
N PRO A 53 -9.35 15.84 4.97
CA PRO A 53 -10.28 15.23 4.03
C PRO A 53 -9.63 14.33 3.00
N GLU A 54 -8.40 14.60 2.55
CA GLU A 54 -7.72 13.76 1.57
C GLU A 54 -7.11 12.47 2.16
N LYS A 55 -7.09 12.28 3.48
CA LYS A 55 -6.52 11.09 4.14
C LYS A 55 -7.59 10.11 4.61
N ASN A 56 -8.41 9.66 3.66
CA ASN A 56 -9.53 8.77 3.91
C ASN A 56 -9.44 7.47 3.10
N ALA A 57 -10.35 6.52 3.36
CA ALA A 57 -10.35 5.21 2.69
C ALA A 57 -10.38 5.30 1.15
N GLN A 58 -11.10 6.27 0.60
CA GLN A 58 -11.32 6.43 -0.85
C GLN A 58 -10.06 6.91 -1.59
N THR A 59 -9.11 7.53 -0.91
CA THR A 59 -7.88 8.05 -1.50
C THR A 59 -6.68 7.13 -1.29
N LEU A 60 -6.76 6.18 -0.34
CA LEU A 60 -5.64 5.29 0.02
C LEU A 60 -5.01 4.64 -1.21
N ILE A 61 -5.80 3.86 -1.98
CA ILE A 61 -5.25 3.03 -3.07
C ILE A 61 -4.59 3.89 -4.15
N ARG A 62 -5.22 5.01 -4.52
CA ARG A 62 -4.65 5.96 -5.48
C ARG A 62 -3.38 6.61 -4.96
N THR A 63 -3.34 6.93 -3.67
CA THR A 63 -2.14 7.52 -3.05
C THR A 63 -1.00 6.52 -3.02
N LEU A 64 -1.27 5.25 -2.68
CA LEU A 64 -0.28 4.18 -2.72
C LEU A 64 0.26 3.99 -4.15
N ALA A 65 -0.64 3.90 -5.14
CA ALA A 65 -0.26 3.76 -6.55
C ALA A 65 0.59 4.94 -7.03
N TYR A 66 0.20 6.18 -6.69
CA TYR A 66 0.97 7.36 -7.03
C TYR A 66 2.36 7.37 -6.38
N GLN A 67 2.45 7.05 -5.09
CA GLN A 67 3.74 6.99 -4.39
C GLN A 67 4.66 5.91 -4.97
N LEU A 68 4.11 4.74 -5.31
CA LEU A 68 4.84 3.67 -5.99
C LEU A 68 5.32 4.08 -7.39
N ALA A 69 4.49 4.81 -8.14
CA ALA A 69 4.87 5.35 -9.45
C ALA A 69 6.02 6.36 -9.37
N VAL A 70 6.09 7.12 -8.27
CA VAL A 70 7.21 8.05 -8.00
C VAL A 70 8.45 7.32 -7.47
N PHE A 71 8.26 6.20 -6.76
CA PHE A 71 9.33 5.40 -6.18
C PHE A 71 10.20 4.72 -7.25
N ASP A 72 9.58 4.13 -8.28
CA ASP A 72 10.29 3.45 -9.37
C ASP A 72 9.70 3.80 -10.74
N VAL A 73 10.58 4.03 -11.71
CA VAL A 73 10.19 4.45 -13.07
C VAL A 73 9.44 3.36 -13.83
N SER A 74 9.77 2.08 -13.61
CA SER A 74 9.13 0.95 -14.28
C SER A 74 7.72 0.74 -13.74
N ILE A 75 7.57 0.80 -12.41
CA ILE A 75 6.24 0.82 -11.77
C ILE A 75 5.43 2.04 -12.26
N GLY A 76 6.06 3.21 -12.34
CA GLY A 76 5.41 4.43 -12.81
C GLY A 76 4.92 4.35 -14.25
N ALA A 77 5.67 3.69 -15.14
CA ALA A 77 5.28 3.47 -16.52
C ALA A 77 4.00 2.63 -16.63
N GLU A 78 3.94 1.49 -15.92
CA GLU A 78 2.75 0.63 -15.90
C GLU A 78 1.53 1.36 -15.33
N ILE A 79 1.69 2.05 -14.19
CA ILE A 79 0.58 2.80 -13.57
C ILE A 79 0.10 3.93 -14.49
N SER A 80 1.01 4.66 -15.16
CA SER A 80 0.62 5.72 -16.10
C SER A 80 -0.19 5.16 -17.26
N GLN A 81 0.26 4.06 -17.87
CA GLN A 81 -0.43 3.40 -18.96
C GLN A 81 -1.83 2.93 -18.55
N ILE A 82 -1.98 2.39 -17.34
CA ILE A 82 -3.27 1.95 -16.81
C ILE A 82 -4.22 3.15 -16.62
N VAL A 83 -3.75 4.25 -16.04
CA VAL A 83 -4.55 5.46 -15.81
C VAL A 83 -4.94 6.14 -17.14
N GLU A 84 -4.05 6.16 -18.13
CA GLU A 84 -4.33 6.68 -19.47
C GLU A 84 -5.43 5.87 -20.18
N ASN A 85 -5.42 4.54 -20.02
CA ASN A 85 -6.43 3.66 -20.60
C ASN A 85 -7.75 3.64 -19.82
N ILE A 86 -7.72 3.95 -18.52
CA ILE A 86 -8.89 3.93 -17.63
C ILE A 86 -8.97 5.26 -16.85
N PRO A 87 -9.35 6.38 -17.50
CA PRO A 87 -9.35 7.70 -16.85
C PRO A 87 -10.29 7.84 -15.64
N TRP A 88 -11.33 7.00 -15.56
CA TRP A 88 -12.32 6.98 -14.48
C TRP A 88 -11.96 6.03 -13.34
N ILE A 89 -10.73 5.48 -13.30
CA ILE A 89 -10.31 4.53 -12.27
C ILE A 89 -10.51 5.07 -10.84
N ALA A 90 -10.39 6.38 -10.66
CA ALA A 90 -10.58 7.05 -9.38
C ALA A 90 -12.01 6.96 -8.81
N GLU A 91 -13.00 6.68 -9.66
CA GLU A 91 -14.41 6.55 -9.28
C GLU A 91 -14.80 5.09 -9.04
N MET A 92 -13.91 4.14 -9.35
CA MET A 92 -14.19 2.71 -9.17
C MET A 92 -14.18 2.31 -7.69
N PRO A 93 -14.86 1.21 -7.32
CA PRO A 93 -14.77 0.68 -5.95
C PRO A 93 -13.33 0.32 -5.56
N LEU A 94 -13.00 0.46 -4.27
CA LEU A 94 -11.64 0.25 -3.74
C LEU A 94 -11.01 -1.09 -4.14
N ALA A 95 -11.79 -2.17 -4.16
CA ALA A 95 -11.30 -3.48 -4.57
C ALA A 95 -10.84 -3.49 -6.04
N PHE A 96 -11.58 -2.81 -6.93
CA PHE A 96 -11.20 -2.69 -8.34
C PHE A 96 -9.99 -1.77 -8.52
N GLN A 97 -9.95 -0.64 -7.80
CA GLN A 97 -8.77 0.23 -7.80
C GLN A 97 -7.52 -0.57 -7.40
N PHE A 98 -7.62 -1.39 -6.34
CA PHE A 98 -6.50 -2.22 -5.88
C PHE A 98 -6.08 -3.20 -6.97
N THR A 99 -7.03 -3.99 -7.50
CA THR A 99 -6.73 -4.99 -8.53
C THR A 99 -6.10 -4.37 -9.77
N ILE A 100 -6.60 -3.23 -10.22
CA ILE A 100 -6.16 -2.60 -11.47
C ILE A 100 -4.84 -1.84 -11.28
N LEU A 101 -4.54 -1.27 -10.10
CA LEU A 101 -3.34 -0.45 -9.90
C LEU A 101 -2.18 -1.19 -9.22
N LEU A 102 -2.46 -2.17 -8.36
CA LEU A 102 -1.47 -2.70 -7.40
C LEU A 102 -1.31 -4.23 -7.48
N SER A 103 -2.07 -4.93 -8.32
CA SER A 103 -1.96 -6.39 -8.39
C SER A 103 -0.71 -6.85 -9.13
N ALA A 104 -0.33 -8.12 -8.93
CA ALA A 104 0.71 -8.81 -9.67
C ALA A 104 0.46 -8.79 -11.18
N GLN A 105 -0.81 -8.83 -11.60
CA GLN A 105 -1.16 -8.73 -13.01
C GLN A 105 -1.01 -7.29 -13.53
N ALA A 106 -1.37 -6.30 -12.72
CA ALA A 106 -1.22 -4.88 -13.10
C ALA A 106 0.24 -4.47 -13.26
N LEU A 107 1.15 -5.10 -12.50
CA LEU A 107 2.58 -4.80 -12.48
C LEU A 107 3.41 -5.98 -12.99
N GLU A 108 2.85 -6.83 -13.85
CA GLU A 108 3.50 -8.07 -14.34
C GLU A 108 4.77 -7.78 -15.15
N ALA A 109 4.78 -6.67 -15.90
CA ALA A 109 5.91 -6.26 -16.74
C ALA A 109 7.03 -5.56 -15.95
N VAL A 110 6.85 -5.30 -14.64
CA VAL A 110 7.86 -4.67 -13.80
C VAL A 110 8.97 -5.67 -13.46
N GLU A 111 10.13 -5.51 -14.09
CA GLU A 111 11.34 -6.23 -13.72
C GLU A 111 12.05 -5.54 -12.55
N TRP A 112 11.78 -6.00 -11.33
CA TRP A 112 12.36 -5.42 -10.11
C TRP A 112 13.36 -6.36 -9.42
N SER A 113 14.56 -5.85 -9.15
CA SER A 113 15.64 -6.56 -8.44
C SER A 113 16.16 -5.82 -7.20
N GLY A 114 15.50 -4.73 -6.79
CA GLY A 114 15.97 -3.85 -5.71
C GLY A 114 15.63 -4.30 -4.28
N GLY A 115 15.07 -5.50 -4.09
CA GLY A 115 14.67 -6.03 -2.78
C GLY A 115 13.15 -5.94 -2.52
N PRO A 116 12.67 -6.10 -1.28
CA PRO A 116 11.24 -5.99 -0.98
C PRO A 116 10.79 -4.52 -0.93
N VAL A 117 9.81 -4.15 -1.75
CA VAL A 117 9.16 -2.84 -1.71
C VAL A 117 8.10 -2.83 -0.61
N VAL A 118 8.27 -1.96 0.37
CA VAL A 118 7.42 -1.89 1.56
C VAL A 118 6.43 -0.74 1.44
N MET A 119 5.16 -1.05 1.70
CA MET A 119 4.11 -0.06 1.92
C MET A 119 3.74 -0.03 3.40
N VAL A 120 3.66 1.17 3.98
CA VAL A 120 3.23 1.37 5.36
C VAL A 120 1.90 2.12 5.37
N ILE A 121 0.92 1.54 6.05
CA ILE A 121 -0.40 2.13 6.26
C ILE A 121 -0.60 2.27 7.77
N ASP A 122 -0.76 3.50 8.26
CA ASP A 122 -0.90 3.81 9.67
C ASP A 122 -2.28 4.36 10.02
N SER A 123 -2.68 4.20 11.28
CA SER A 123 -3.98 4.63 11.83
C SER A 123 -5.18 4.10 11.05
N LEU A 124 -5.14 2.82 10.62
CA LEU A 124 -6.23 2.17 9.88
C LEU A 124 -7.59 2.24 10.60
N ASP A 125 -7.63 2.46 11.91
CA ASP A 125 -8.86 2.68 12.66
C ASP A 125 -9.51 4.06 12.43
N GLU A 126 -8.78 4.99 11.83
CA GLU A 126 -9.24 6.35 11.48
C GLU A 126 -9.69 6.46 10.01
N CYS A 127 -9.94 5.35 9.30
CA CYS A 127 -10.28 5.36 7.87
C CYS A 127 -11.61 6.01 7.49
N GLY A 128 -12.44 6.37 8.46
CA GLY A 128 -13.74 7.00 8.26
C GLY A 128 -14.83 6.30 9.06
N SER A 129 -16.01 6.15 8.46
CA SER A 129 -17.11 5.44 9.12
C SER A 129 -16.80 3.94 9.26
N LYS A 130 -17.51 3.27 10.18
CA LYS A 130 -17.39 1.81 10.33
C LYS A 130 -17.59 1.07 9.01
N THR A 131 -18.54 1.52 8.19
CA THR A 131 -18.81 0.93 6.87
C THR A 131 -17.66 1.15 5.91
N ASP A 132 -17.07 2.36 5.86
CA ASP A 132 -15.91 2.64 5.01
C ASP A 132 -14.72 1.75 5.39
N CYS A 133 -14.50 1.59 6.69
CA CYS A 133 -13.45 0.75 7.22
C CYS A 133 -13.67 -0.73 6.91
N GLU A 134 -14.91 -1.24 6.98
CA GLU A 134 -15.24 -2.60 6.57
C GLU A 134 -14.99 -2.83 5.07
N VAL A 135 -15.42 -1.89 4.23
CA VAL A 135 -15.20 -1.96 2.76
C VAL A 135 -13.71 -1.93 2.44
N LEU A 136 -12.96 -1.04 3.10
CA LEU A 136 -11.51 -0.94 2.93
C LEU A 136 -10.81 -2.24 3.34
N MET A 137 -11.14 -2.80 4.51
CA MET A 137 -10.54 -4.03 5.00
C MET A 137 -10.82 -5.22 4.07
N GLN A 138 -12.02 -5.30 3.48
CA GLN A 138 -12.34 -6.30 2.47
C GLN A 138 -11.51 -6.12 1.19
N ALA A 139 -11.32 -4.88 0.73
CA ALA A 139 -10.50 -4.57 -0.43
C ALA A 139 -9.02 -4.93 -0.18
N LEU A 140 -8.45 -4.54 0.96
CA LEU A 140 -7.08 -4.85 1.35
C LEU A 140 -6.86 -6.35 1.51
N SER A 141 -7.77 -7.05 2.19
CA SER A 141 -7.66 -8.50 2.40
C SER A 141 -7.65 -9.29 1.09
N LYS A 142 -8.48 -8.90 0.10
CA LYS A 142 -8.48 -9.52 -1.24
C LYS A 142 -7.30 -9.05 -2.10
N GLY A 143 -6.87 -7.81 -1.92
CA GLY A 143 -5.77 -7.23 -2.67
C GLY A 143 -4.42 -7.84 -2.30
N PHE A 144 -4.14 -7.98 -1.00
CA PHE A 144 -2.86 -8.47 -0.49
C PHE A 144 -2.50 -9.89 -0.93
N SER A 145 -3.49 -10.76 -1.21
CA SER A 145 -3.22 -12.08 -1.79
C SER A 145 -2.72 -12.04 -3.23
N ASN A 146 -2.91 -10.91 -3.92
CA ASN A 146 -2.58 -10.72 -5.33
C ASN A 146 -1.50 -9.65 -5.54
N LEU A 147 -0.71 -9.32 -4.51
CA LEU A 147 0.41 -8.39 -4.66
C LEU A 147 1.54 -9.00 -5.49
N PRO A 148 2.32 -8.18 -6.23
CA PRO A 148 3.54 -8.62 -6.89
C PRO A 148 4.50 -9.28 -5.91
N SER A 149 5.34 -10.20 -6.40
CA SER A 149 6.30 -10.94 -5.57
C SER A 149 7.44 -10.07 -5.02
N PHE A 150 7.58 -8.83 -5.47
CA PHE A 150 8.53 -7.88 -4.90
C PHE A 150 7.92 -7.00 -3.81
N MET A 151 6.61 -7.12 -3.53
CA MET A 151 5.91 -6.45 -2.43
C MET A 151 5.55 -7.42 -1.29
#